data_AF-A0ABD0RE83-F1
#
_entry.id   AF-A0ABD0RE83-F1
#
_cell.length_a   1.000
_cell.length_b   1.000
_cell.length_c   1.000
_cell.angle_alpha   90.00
_cell.angle_beta   90.00
_cell.angle_gamma   90.00
#
_symmetry.space_group_name_H-M   'P 1'
#
loop_
_entity.id
_entity.type
_entity.pdbx_description
1 polymer ?
#
loop_
_entity_poly.entity_id
_entity_poly.type
_entity_poly.pdbx_seq_one_letter_code
_entity_poly.pdbx_strand_id
1 'polypeptide(L)' 'PSSESTTRDPSELLPRLCHLVRSETGYGFNLHSERSRPGQYIRALDPGSSADRAGLKPQDRLIE' A
#
# COMPACT_ATOMS: atom_id res chain seq x y z
N PRO A 1 16.49 -29.84 6.83
CA PRO A 1 15.63 -28.64 6.95
C PRO A 1 15.95 -27.68 5.80
N SER A 2 15.44 -28.02 4.62
CA SER A 2 15.80 -27.34 3.37
C SER A 2 14.87 -26.14 3.21
N SER A 3 15.47 -24.95 3.22
CA SER A 3 14.80 -23.67 2.97
C SER A 3 14.15 -23.69 1.59
N GLU A 4 12.83 -23.85 1.54
CA GLU A 4 12.05 -23.65 0.32
C GLU A 4 12.02 -22.15 -0.02
N SER A 5 12.96 -21.75 -0.87
CA SER A 5 12.92 -20.49 -1.59
C SER A 5 11.81 -20.60 -2.64
N THR A 6 10.55 -20.33 -2.26
CA THR A 6 9.46 -20.15 -3.22
C THR A 6 9.87 -19.04 -4.18
N THR A 7 10.21 -19.40 -5.42
CA THR A 7 10.46 -18.46 -6.50
C THR A 7 9.14 -17.76 -6.76
N ARG A 8 8.99 -16.52 -6.27
CA ARG A 8 7.81 -15.71 -6.56
C ARG A 8 7.74 -15.51 -8.06
N ASP A 9 6.66 -15.98 -8.67
CA ASP A 9 6.42 -15.77 -10.09
C ASP A 9 6.37 -14.25 -10.33
N PRO A 10 7.16 -13.68 -11.26
CA PRO A 10 7.13 -12.25 -11.52
C PRO A 10 5.74 -11.73 -11.93
N SER A 11 4.84 -12.61 -12.37
CA SER A 11 3.42 -12.28 -12.60
C SER A 11 2.63 -11.97 -11.30
N GLU A 12 3.18 -12.26 -10.12
CA GLU A 12 2.60 -11.88 -8.82
C GLU A 12 2.97 -10.45 -8.40
N LEU A 13 3.93 -9.79 -9.07
CA LEU A 13 4.42 -8.44 -8.76
C LEU A 13 3.66 -7.36 -9.55
N LEU A 14 2.33 -7.46 -9.57
CA LEU A 14 1.47 -6.52 -10.30
C LEU A 14 0.97 -5.38 -9.41
N PRO A 15 0.77 -4.18 -9.98
CA PRO A 15 0.15 -3.09 -9.26
C PRO A 15 -1.29 -3.44 -8.86
N ARG A 16 -1.68 -3.01 -7.66
CA ARG A 16 -3.04 -3.20 -7.14
C ARG A 16 -3.85 -1.93 -7.38
N LEU A 17 -4.96 -2.05 -8.11
CA LEU A 17 -5.94 -0.98 -8.19
C LEU A 17 -6.84 -1.01 -6.95
N CYS A 18 -6.64 -0.06 -6.05
CA CYS A 18 -7.43 0.08 -4.83
C CYS A 18 -8.47 1.21 -5.00
N HIS A 19 -9.76 0.86 -4.97
CA HIS A 19 -10.83 1.85 -4.98
C HIS A 19 -11.15 2.31 -3.55
N LEU A 20 -11.04 3.61 -3.31
CA LEU A 20 -11.28 4.22 -2.01
C LEU A 20 -12.53 5.09 -2.07
N VAL A 21 -13.46 4.87 -1.13
CA VAL A 21 -14.59 5.77 -0.91
C VAL A 21 -14.27 6.64 0.31
N ARG A 22 -14.32 7.97 0.13
CA ARG A 22 -14.04 8.92 1.20
C ARG A 22 -15.17 8.86 2.26
N SER A 23 -14.79 8.76 3.54
CA SER A 23 -15.72 8.90 4.68
C SER A 23 -15.76 10.35 5.17
N GLU A 24 -16.58 10.63 6.19
CA GLU A 24 -16.65 11.94 6.86
C GLU A 24 -15.28 12.38 7.40
N THR A 25 -14.44 11.45 7.85
CA THR A 25 -13.10 11.71 8.39
C THR A 25 -11.99 11.65 7.34
N GLY A 26 -12.33 11.36 6.07
CA GLY A 26 -11.38 11.24 4.96
C GLY A 26 -11.17 9.80 4.51
N TYR A 27 -9.94 9.46 4.10
CA TYR A 27 -9.62 8.10 3.63
C TYR A 27 -8.98 7.21 4.71
N GLY A 28 -8.34 7.83 5.71
CA GLY A 28 -7.68 7.15 6.82
C GLY A 28 -6.29 6.60 6.51
N PHE A 29 -5.48 7.37 5.77
CA PHE A 29 -4.06 7.08 5.58
C PHE A 29 -3.23 8.37 5.55
N ASN A 30 -1.93 8.24 5.83
CA ASN A 30 -0.97 9.33 5.71
C ASN A 30 0.04 9.04 4.59
N LEU A 31 0.32 10.05 3.77
CA LEU A 31 1.39 10.01 2.79
C LEU A 31 2.70 10.53 3.38
N HIS A 32 3.79 9.96 2.89
CA HIS A 32 5.12 10.49 3.09
C HIS A 32 5.90 10.45 1.78
N SER A 33 6.60 11.54 1.50
CA SER A 33 7.57 11.64 0.42
C SER A 33 8.96 11.78 1.01
N GLU A 34 9.92 11.05 0.46
CA GLU A 34 11.32 11.10 0.87
C GLU A 34 12.14 11.81 -0.21
N ARG A 35 13.04 12.72 0.19
CA ARG A 35 13.88 13.46 -0.77
C ARG A 35 14.82 12.53 -1.55
N SER A 36 15.31 11.47 -0.91
CA SER A 36 16.21 10.47 -1.51
C SER A 36 15.49 9.42 -2.35
N ARG A 37 14.18 9.25 -2.18
CA ARG A 37 13.39 8.22 -2.84
C ARG A 37 12.13 8.83 -3.47
N PRO A 38 12.16 9.19 -4.76
CA PRO A 38 11.03 9.84 -5.42
C PRO A 38 9.78 8.96 -5.40
N GLY A 39 8.63 9.60 -5.19
CA GLY A 39 7.31 8.96 -5.12
C GLY A 39 6.57 9.25 -3.82
N GLN A 40 5.31 8.83 -3.79
CA GLN A 40 4.45 8.91 -2.61
C GLN A 40 4.29 7.53 -2.00
N TYR A 41 4.48 7.43 -0.68
CA TYR A 41 4.40 6.18 0.06
C TYR A 41 3.40 6.28 1.19
N ILE A 42 2.67 5.21 1.44
CA ILE A 42 1.79 5.10 2.60
C ILE A 42 2.65 4.95 3.85
N ARG A 43 2.54 5.90 4.79
CA ARG A 43 3.26 5.84 6.09
C ARG A 43 2.51 4.99 7.11
N ALA A 44 1.20 5.24 7.24
CA ALA A 44 0.34 4.61 8.21
C ALA A 44 -1.11 4.65 7.73
N LEU A 45 -1.93 3.74 8.28
CA LEU A 45 -3.37 3.70 8.08
C LEU A 45 -4.08 3.75 9.43
N ASP A 46 -5.25 4.36 9.43
CA ASP A 46 -6.16 4.32 10.57
C ASP A 46 -6.90 2.98 10.56
N PRO A 47 -6.90 2.22 11.67
CA PRO A 47 -7.60 0.93 11.75
C PRO A 47 -9.08 1.05 11.43
N GLY A 48 -9.59 0.19 10.56
CA GLY A 48 -11.00 0.16 10.16
C GLY A 48 -11.42 1.28 9.20
N SER A 49 -10.49 2.11 8.72
CA SER A 49 -10.74 3.15 7.72
C SER A 49 -11.05 2.59 6.33
N SER A 50 -11.47 3.47 5.41
CA SER A 50 -11.66 3.10 4.01
C SER A 50 -10.37 2.56 3.37
N ALA A 51 -9.22 3.15 3.70
CA ALA A 51 -7.93 2.70 3.20
C ALA A 51 -7.52 1.32 3.72
N ASP A 52 -7.76 1.05 5.01
CA ASP A 52 -7.51 -0.26 5.62
C ASP A 52 -8.37 -1.35 4.96
N ARG A 53 -9.68 -1.06 4.77
CA ARG A 53 -10.62 -1.98 4.12
C ARG A 53 -10.33 -2.21 2.63
N ALA A 54 -9.74 -1.24 1.95
CA ALA A 54 -9.28 -1.41 0.57
C ALA A 54 -7.98 -2.22 0.46
N GLY A 55 -7.37 -2.57 1.58
CA GLY A 55 -6.17 -3.41 1.63
C GLY A 55 -4.89 -2.67 1.24
N LEU A 56 -4.87 -1.34 1.41
CA LEU A 56 -3.62 -0.58 1.39
C LEU A 56 -2.75 -0.98 2.59
N LYS A 57 -1.44 -0.91 2.42
CA LYS A 57 -0.47 -1.27 3.46
C LYS A 57 0.57 -0.18 3.65
N PRO A 58 1.13 -0.05 4.87
CA PRO A 58 2.32 0.77 5.05
C PRO A 58 3.41 0.33 4.07
N GLN A 59 4.15 1.30 3.54
CA GLN A 59 5.19 1.15 2.51
C GLN A 59 4.70 0.94 1.08
N ASP A 60 3.39 0.81 0.84
CA ASP A 60 2.86 0.82 -0.52
C ASP A 60 3.23 2.13 -1.22
N ARG A 61 3.66 2.02 -2.48
CA ARG A 61 3.97 3.16 -3.34
C ARG A 61 2.77 3.47 -4.21
N LEU A 62 2.36 4.74 -4.22
CA LEU A 62 1.32 5.23 -5.12
C LEU A 62 1.90 5.40 -6.54
N ILE A 63 1.17 4.92 -7.54
CA ILE A 63 1.52 4.94 -8.97
C ILE A 63 0.24 5.21 -9.80
N GLU A 64 0.37 5.84 -10.96
CA GLU A 64 -0.71 6.15 -11.91
C GLU A 64 -0.34 5.72 -13.34
#